data_AF-A0A401YC15-F1
#
_entry.id   AF-A0A401YC15-F1
#
_cell.length_a   1.000
_cell.length_b   1.000
_cell.length_c   1.000
_cell.angle_alpha   90.00
_cell.angle_beta   90.00
_cell.angle_gamma   90.00
#
_symmetry.space_group_name_H-M   'P 1'
#
loop_
_entity.id
_entity.type
_entity.pdbx_description
1 polymer ?
#
loop_
_entity_poly.entity_id
_entity_poly.type
_entity_poly.pdbx_seq_one_letter_code
_entity_poly.pdbx_strand_id
1 'polypeptide(L)'
;MRWRVRKKTLAHVLVAQEGYMSAYRDVTGVAEPTTVLTFRSSGDELLALAHAGPPFYRPPWSSTVVGMVLDDDTDWGEVAELVTESYRFCAPQKLRHRLDR
;
A
#
# COMPACT_ATOMS: atom_id res chain seq x y z
N MET A 1 -5.43 -9.63 -4.85
CA MET A 1 -4.28 -10.49 -4.54
C MET A 1 -3.57 -9.98 -3.28
N ARG A 2 -3.27 -10.85 -2.31
CA ARG A 2 -2.67 -10.45 -1.01
C ARG A 2 -1.33 -11.15 -0.78
N TRP A 3 -0.28 -10.39 -0.50
CA TRP A 3 1.03 -10.90 -0.12
C TRP A 3 1.26 -10.76 1.38
N ARG A 4 1.83 -11.81 1.97
CA ARG A 4 2.08 -11.89 3.42
C ARG A 4 3.48 -12.42 3.67
N VAL A 5 4.13 -11.85 4.69
CA VAL A 5 5.30 -12.45 5.32
C VAL A 5 4.85 -13.03 6.65
N ARG A 6 4.93 -14.37 6.78
CA ARG A 6 4.30 -15.11 7.87
C ARG A 6 2.80 -14.79 7.95
N LYS A 7 2.33 -14.22 9.06
CA LYS A 7 0.93 -13.85 9.29
C LYS A 7 0.64 -12.38 8.97
N LYS A 8 1.64 -11.55 8.64
CA LYS A 8 1.46 -10.11 8.40
C LYS A 8 1.28 -9.83 6.91
N THR A 9 0.24 -9.10 6.55
CA THR A 9 0.04 -8.59 5.18
C THR A 9 1.00 -7.43 4.94
N LEU A 10 1.84 -7.56 3.92
CA LEU A 10 2.73 -6.49 3.50
C LEU A 10 2.13 -5.71 2.32
N ALA A 11 1.53 -6.40 1.36
CA ALA A 11 0.89 -5.77 0.22
C ALA A 11 -0.45 -6.43 -0.09
N HIS A 12 -1.39 -5.64 -0.61
CA HIS A 12 -2.67 -6.15 -1.09
C HIS A 12 -3.12 -5.31 -2.29
N VAL A 13 -3.23 -5.95 -3.44
CA VAL A 13 -3.84 -5.36 -4.63
C VAL A 13 -5.29 -5.80 -4.69
N LEU A 14 -6.21 -4.86 -4.93
CA LEU A 14 -7.62 -5.12 -5.18
C LEU A 14 -8.14 -4.15 -6.23
N VAL A 15 -9.31 -4.46 -6.80
CA VAL A 15 -10.08 -3.50 -7.60
C VAL A 15 -11.13 -2.87 -6.69
N ALA A 16 -11.04 -1.56 -6.49
CA ALA A 16 -12.02 -0.75 -5.80
C ALA A 16 -13.21 -0.54 -6.74
N GLN A 17 -14.35 -1.16 -6.43
CA GLN A 17 -15.55 -1.12 -7.27
C GLN A 17 -16.81 -1.29 -6.41
N GLU A 18 -17.97 -0.99 -6.98
CA GLU A 18 -19.27 -1.20 -6.31
C GLU A 18 -19.46 -2.66 -5.87
N GLY A 19 -20.13 -2.85 -4.72
CA GLY A 19 -20.36 -4.19 -4.12
C GLY A 19 -19.17 -4.76 -3.35
N TYR A 20 -18.01 -4.10 -3.35
CA TYR A 20 -16.83 -4.49 -2.58
C TYR A 20 -16.39 -3.37 -1.64
N MET A 21 -16.12 -3.69 -0.38
CA MET A 21 -15.59 -2.71 0.58
C MET A 21 -14.22 -2.22 0.13
N SER A 22 -14.11 -0.93 -0.14
CA SER A 22 -12.87 -0.28 -0.55
C SER A 22 -12.74 1.09 0.10
N ALA A 23 -11.77 1.21 1.00
CA ALA A 23 -11.43 2.50 1.59
C ALA A 23 -10.98 3.55 0.56
N TYR A 24 -10.56 3.14 -0.64
CA TYR A 24 -10.30 4.09 -1.71
C TYR A 24 -11.58 4.82 -2.10
N ARG A 25 -12.69 4.09 -2.33
CA ARG A 25 -13.98 4.70 -2.68
C ARG A 25 -14.53 5.55 -1.54
N ASP A 26 -14.42 5.07 -0.31
CA ASP A 26 -14.90 5.81 0.87
C ASP A 26 -14.15 7.13 1.06
N VAL A 27 -12.85 7.17 0.72
CA VAL A 27 -12.00 8.36 0.87
C VAL A 27 -12.11 9.32 -0.32
N THR A 28 -12.26 8.78 -1.54
CA THR A 28 -12.15 9.59 -2.77
C THR A 28 -13.49 9.87 -3.45
N GLY A 29 -14.53 9.09 -3.17
CA GLY A 29 -15.82 9.15 -3.88
C GLY A 29 -15.81 8.58 -5.30
N VAL A 30 -14.66 8.12 -5.82
CA VAL A 30 -14.54 7.56 -7.18
C VAL A 30 -15.38 6.29 -7.29
N ALA A 31 -16.20 6.22 -8.34
CA ALA A 31 -17.13 5.11 -8.56
C ALA A 31 -16.60 4.08 -9.57
N GLU A 32 -15.72 4.53 -10.45
CA GLU A 32 -15.09 3.75 -11.49
C GLU A 32 -14.22 2.63 -10.89
N PRO A 33 -14.25 1.41 -11.44
CA PRO A 33 -13.37 0.33 -11.03
C PRO A 33 -11.90 0.76 -11.11
N THR A 34 -11.25 0.84 -9.95
CA THR A 34 -9.88 1.35 -9.84
C THR A 34 -8.97 0.31 -9.19
N THR A 35 -7.85 -0.04 -9.83
CA THR A 35 -6.87 -0.94 -9.23
C THR A 35 -6.09 -0.19 -8.16
N VAL A 36 -6.06 -0.71 -6.93
CA VAL A 36 -5.34 -0.09 -5.81
C VAL A 36 -4.41 -1.09 -5.14
N LEU A 37 -3.23 -0.61 -4.76
CA LEU A 37 -2.26 -1.29 -3.91
C LEU A 37 -2.31 -0.68 -2.51
N THR A 38 -2.49 -1.50 -1.48
CA THR A 38 -2.24 -1.08 -0.09
C THR A 38 -0.97 -1.73 0.44
N PHE A 39 -0.14 -0.96 1.13
CA PHE A 39 1.13 -1.41 1.71
C PHE A 39 1.35 -0.80 3.10
N ARG A 40 2.38 -1.27 3.82
CA ARG A 40 2.73 -0.78 5.16
C ARG A 40 3.80 0.29 5.09
N SER A 41 3.58 1.38 5.82
CA SER A 41 4.57 2.41 6.10
C SER A 41 4.39 2.92 7.53
N SER A 42 5.34 3.73 8.02
CA SER A 42 5.30 4.34 9.35
C SER A 42 6.18 5.58 9.43
N GLY A 43 5.96 6.39 10.46
CA GLY A 43 6.80 7.58 10.72
C GLY A 43 6.69 8.61 9.60
N ASP A 44 7.82 9.24 9.28
CA ASP A 44 7.90 10.37 8.36
C ASP A 44 7.53 9.99 6.93
N GLU A 45 7.89 8.78 6.48
CA GLU A 45 7.54 8.29 5.14
C GLU A 45 6.02 8.19 4.98
N LEU A 46 5.32 7.63 5.97
CA LEU A 46 3.86 7.54 5.92
C LEU A 46 3.20 8.92 5.88
N LEU A 47 3.74 9.88 6.65
CA LEU A 47 3.24 11.25 6.65
C LEU A 47 3.49 11.92 5.29
N ALA A 48 4.69 11.75 4.72
CA ALA A 48 5.04 12.29 3.41
C ALA A 48 4.11 11.75 2.31
N LEU A 49 3.88 10.43 2.27
CA LEU A 49 2.97 9.80 1.31
C LEU A 49 1.53 10.29 1.49
N ALA A 50 1.06 10.43 2.73
CA ALA A 50 -0.28 10.95 3.00
C ALA A 50 -0.43 12.43 2.59
N HIS A 51 0.63 13.22 2.71
CA HIS A 51 0.65 14.64 2.33
C HIS A 51 0.85 14.85 0.83
N ALA A 52 1.50 13.92 0.12
CA ALA A 52 1.69 13.99 -1.32
C ALA A 52 0.36 14.00 -2.10
N GLY A 53 -0.68 13.37 -1.54
CA GLY A 53 -1.97 13.22 -2.21
C GLY A 53 -1.89 12.17 -3.34
N PRO A 54 -2.78 12.23 -4.35
CA PRO A 54 -2.81 11.26 -5.44
C PRO A 54 -1.42 11.04 -6.08
N PRO A 55 -1.04 9.78 -6.36
CA PRO A 55 -1.89 8.58 -6.34
C PRO A 55 -2.10 7.98 -4.94
N PHE A 56 -1.50 8.55 -3.90
CA PHE A 56 -1.56 8.05 -2.53
C PHE A 56 -2.82 8.52 -1.79
N TYR A 57 -3.29 7.66 -0.88
CA TYR A 57 -4.36 7.98 0.03
C TYR A 57 -4.17 7.23 1.36
N ARG A 58 -4.79 7.76 2.41
CA ARG A 58 -4.75 7.14 3.74
C ARG A 58 -6.08 6.46 4.07
N PRO A 59 -6.13 5.13 4.15
CA PRO A 59 -7.33 4.44 4.61
C PRO A 59 -7.64 4.76 6.08
N PRO A 60 -8.90 5.01 6.46
CA PRO A 60 -9.25 5.42 7.84
C PRO A 60 -9.12 4.27 8.86
N TRP A 61 -9.08 3.02 8.41
CA TRP A 61 -9.08 1.83 9.26
C TRP A 61 -7.70 1.39 9.77
N SER A 62 -6.60 2.04 9.35
CA SER A 62 -5.26 1.70 9.84
C SER A 62 -4.33 2.91 9.95
N SER A 63 -3.57 2.94 11.03
CA SER A 63 -2.53 3.95 11.26
C SER A 63 -1.22 3.70 10.52
N THR A 64 -1.09 2.55 9.85
CA THR A 64 0.19 2.05 9.28
C THR A 64 0.01 1.51 7.86
N VAL A 65 -1.14 1.77 7.24
CA VAL A 65 -1.40 1.40 5.85
C VAL A 65 -1.52 2.67 5.03
N VAL A 66 -0.88 2.66 3.87
CA VAL A 66 -1.07 3.62 2.79
C VAL A 66 -1.66 2.87 1.61
N GLY A 67 -2.54 3.52 0.87
CA GLY A 67 -3.03 3.05 -0.41
C GLY A 67 -2.47 3.88 -1.55
N MET A 68 -2.33 3.27 -2.72
CA MET A 68 -1.88 3.90 -3.96
C MET A 68 -2.74 3.38 -5.11
N VAL A 69 -3.15 4.27 -6.01
CA VAL A 69 -3.77 3.87 -7.29
C VAL A 69 -2.70 3.29 -8.22
N LEU A 70 -3.05 2.22 -8.93
CA LEU A 70 -2.24 1.65 -10.01
C LEU A 70 -2.94 1.93 -11.35
N ASP A 71 -2.22 2.56 -12.26
CA ASP A 71 -2.64 2.99 -13.59
C ASP A 71 -1.50 2.84 -14.62
N ASP A 72 -1.69 3.39 -15.81
CA ASP A 72 -0.73 3.29 -16.92
C ASP A 72 0.55 4.12 -16.70
N ASP A 73 0.49 5.15 -15.85
CA ASP A 73 1.61 6.05 -15.54
C ASP A 73 2.38 5.63 -14.27
N THR A 74 2.02 4.47 -13.70
CA THR A 74 2.62 3.98 -12.45
C THR A 74 4.12 3.73 -12.58
N ASP A 75 4.90 4.38 -11.72
CA ASP A 75 6.33 4.11 -11.56
C ASP A 75 6.53 2.78 -10.80
N TRP A 76 6.84 1.72 -11.53
CA TRP A 76 7.10 0.40 -10.96
C TRP A 76 8.38 0.35 -10.13
N GLY A 77 9.32 1.27 -10.32
CA GLY A 77 10.50 1.44 -9.46
C GLY A 77 10.09 1.90 -8.07
N GLU A 78 9.27 2.95 -7.98
CA GLU A 78 8.69 3.43 -6.72
C GLU A 78 7.85 2.34 -6.05
N VAL A 79 6.99 1.63 -6.80
CA VAL A 79 6.22 0.49 -6.25
C VAL A 79 7.14 -0.58 -5.64
N ALA A 80 8.24 -0.91 -6.31
CA ALA A 80 9.19 -1.90 -5.81
C ALA A 80 9.83 -1.44 -4.50
N GLU A 81 10.19 -0.15 -4.38
CA GLU A 81 10.72 0.43 -3.14
C GLU A 81 9.69 0.39 -2.01
N LEU A 82 8.47 0.88 -2.25
CA LEU A 82 7.38 0.89 -1.25
C LEU A 82 7.03 -0.51 -0.76
N VAL A 83 6.97 -1.50 -1.65
CA VAL A 83 6.71 -2.90 -1.27
C VAL A 83 7.89 -3.49 -0.52
N THR A 84 9.12 -3.12 -0.85
CA THR A 84 10.34 -3.55 -0.14
C THR A 84 10.38 -2.99 1.28
N GLU A 85 10.09 -1.70 1.46
CA GLU A 85 9.98 -1.09 2.79
C GLU A 85 8.83 -1.68 3.59
N SER A 86 7.68 -1.89 2.95
CA SER A 86 6.57 -2.59 3.58
C SER A 86 6.92 -4.02 3.99
N TYR A 87 7.74 -4.73 3.22
CA TYR A 87 8.28 -6.02 3.62
C TYR A 87 9.19 -5.87 4.84
N ARG A 88 10.14 -4.92 4.83
CA ARG A 88 11.05 -4.66 5.95
C ARG A 88 10.29 -4.33 7.24
N PHE A 89 9.19 -3.59 7.14
CA PHE A 89 8.28 -3.28 8.25
C PHE A 89 7.63 -4.55 8.84
N CYS A 90 7.20 -5.48 7.99
CA CYS A 90 6.47 -6.68 8.42
C CYS A 90 7.39 -7.84 8.81
N ALA A 91 8.54 -7.97 8.17
CA ALA A 91 9.39 -9.13 8.25
C ALA A 91 10.05 -9.25 9.64
N PRO A 92 10.16 -10.46 10.21
CA PRO A 92 10.99 -10.69 11.38
C PRO A 92 12.46 -10.42 11.03
N GLN A 93 13.26 -10.02 12.02
CA GLN A 93 14.66 -9.60 11.85
C GLN A 93 15.49 -10.57 10.98
N LYS A 94 15.36 -11.89 11.20
CA LYS A 94 16.05 -12.92 10.41
C LYS A 94 15.80 -12.85 8.90
N LEU A 95 14.62 -12.38 8.48
CA LEU A 95 14.24 -12.25 7.08
C LEU A 95 14.60 -10.88 6.50
N ARG A 96 14.59 -9.82 7.32
CA ARG A 96 15.02 -8.47 6.90
C ARG A 96 16.45 -8.49 6.37
N HIS A 97 17.36 -9.15 7.08
CA HIS A 97 18.77 -9.26 6.71
C HIS A 97 19.05 -9.99 5.38
N ARG A 98 18.05 -10.64 4.77
CA ARG A 98 18.21 -11.26 3.45
C ARG A 98 18.06 -10.28 2.28
N LEU A 99 17.55 -9.07 2.53
CA LEU A 99 17.43 -8.00 1.53
C LEU A 99 18.70 -7.16 1.40
N ASP A 100 19.62 -7.28 2.36
CA ASP A 100 20.86 -6.49 2.41
C ASP A 100 22.06 -7.24 1.77
N ARG A 101 21.77 -8.29 0.99
CA ARG A 101 22.74 -9.10 0.24
C ARG A 101 22.45 -9.00 -1.25
#